data_AF-A0A9D3VR39-F1
#
_entry.id   AF-A0A9D3VR39-F1
#
_cell.length_a   1.000
_cell.length_b   1.000
_cell.length_c   1.000
_cell.angle_alpha   90.00
_cell.angle_beta   90.00
_cell.angle_gamma   90.00
#
_symmetry.space_group_name_H-M   'P 1'
#
loop_
_entity.id
_entity.type
_entity.pdbx_description
1 polymer ?
#
loop_
_entity_poly.entity_id
_entity_poly.type
_entity_poly.pdbx_seq_one_letter_code
_entity_poly.pdbx_strand_id
1 'polypeptide(L)'
;MIFCAFERECFLKKDQFQELVLGLELTGLPFLVALKPPMGAKTIESTLPEGFQERLKGSGILHGGWVLQQLILRHRSIGYFVTHCGSGSLEEAMVSGCQLVLLPHVGDQKINARLMAGDLKIGVEVEKGDEDGVFTKYDVCKAVSR
;
A
#
# COMPACT_ATOMS: atom_id res chain seq x y z
N MET A 1 7.41 10.47 -3.37
CA MET A 1 7.05 9.80 -2.10
C MET A 1 5.92 8.84 -2.37
N ILE A 2 5.94 7.69 -1.70
CA ILE A 2 4.86 6.70 -1.73
C ILE A 2 3.94 6.96 -0.56
N PHE A 3 2.64 6.97 -0.81
CA PHE A 3 1.64 6.92 0.25
C PHE A 3 0.92 5.58 0.16
N CYS A 4 0.76 4.89 1.28
CA CYS A 4 0.10 3.60 1.37
C CYS A 4 -0.96 3.67 2.45
N ALA A 5 -2.24 3.49 2.09
CA ALA A 5 -3.32 3.50 3.05
C ALA A 5 -4.47 2.61 2.60
N PHE A 6 -5.03 1.87 3.56
CA PHE A 6 -6.20 1.01 3.37
C PHE A 6 -7.36 1.48 4.25
N GLU A 7 -8.57 1.12 3.87
CA GLU A 7 -9.78 1.41 4.66
C GLU A 7 -9.72 0.75 6.04
N ARG A 8 -10.55 1.27 6.95
CA ARG A 8 -10.60 0.88 8.37
C ARG A 8 -10.84 -0.62 8.59
N GLU A 9 -11.43 -1.31 7.64
CA GLU A 9 -11.80 -2.73 7.78
C GLU A 9 -10.79 -3.69 7.15
N CYS A 10 -9.71 -3.16 6.55
CA CYS A 10 -8.66 -3.97 5.96
C CYS A 10 -7.56 -4.28 6.99
N PHE A 11 -7.42 -5.56 7.34
CA PHE A 11 -6.36 -6.05 8.22
C PHE A 11 -5.48 -7.05 7.48
N LEU A 12 -4.21 -6.70 7.31
CA LEU A 12 -3.24 -7.64 6.72
C LEU A 12 -2.84 -8.70 7.75
N LYS A 13 -2.54 -9.91 7.26
CA LYS A 13 -1.74 -10.87 8.02
C LYS A 13 -0.34 -10.30 8.26
N LYS A 14 0.29 -10.68 9.38
CA LYS A 14 1.63 -10.20 9.76
C LYS A 14 2.63 -10.33 8.60
N ASP A 15 2.71 -11.50 7.98
CA ASP A 15 3.71 -11.76 6.94
C ASP A 15 3.48 -10.89 5.70
N GLN A 16 2.23 -10.67 5.30
CA GLN A 16 1.89 -9.79 4.17
C GLN A 16 2.13 -8.30 4.47
N PHE A 17 1.91 -7.88 5.72
CA PHE A 17 2.32 -6.54 6.15
C PHE A 17 3.84 -6.37 6.07
N GLN A 18 4.60 -7.39 6.49
CA GLN A 18 6.06 -7.37 6.41
C GLN A 18 6.55 -7.32 4.96
N GLU A 19 6.01 -8.15 4.06
CA GLU A 19 6.34 -8.10 2.63
C GLU A 19 6.01 -6.74 2.01
N LEU A 20 4.90 -6.10 2.44
CA LEU A 20 4.53 -4.77 1.98
C LEU A 20 5.57 -3.72 2.37
N VAL A 21 5.89 -3.60 3.66
CA VAL A 21 6.83 -2.57 4.13
C VAL A 21 8.26 -2.81 3.63
N LEU A 22 8.68 -4.07 3.49
CA LEU A 22 9.95 -4.43 2.86
C LEU A 22 9.97 -4.07 1.38
N GLY A 23 8.85 -4.28 0.67
CA GLY A 23 8.74 -3.92 -0.74
C GLY A 23 8.84 -2.41 -0.96
N LEU A 24 8.23 -1.61 -0.08
CA LEU A 24 8.37 -0.16 -0.09
C LEU A 24 9.80 0.28 0.23
N GLU A 25 10.45 -0.35 1.23
CA GLU A 25 11.86 -0.12 1.54
C GLU A 25 12.78 -0.40 0.34
N LEU A 26 12.54 -1.50 -0.39
CA LEU A 26 13.33 -1.87 -1.57
C LEU A 26 13.27 -0.86 -2.72
N THR A 27 12.22 -0.04 -2.79
CA THR A 27 12.13 1.02 -3.83
C THR A 27 13.16 2.13 -3.63
N GLY A 28 13.69 2.30 -2.41
CA GLY A 28 14.54 3.43 -2.03
C GLY A 28 13.81 4.78 -2.00
N LEU A 29 12.48 4.81 -2.19
CA LEU A 29 11.69 6.03 -2.15
C LEU A 29 11.18 6.32 -0.74
N PRO A 30 11.06 7.61 -0.34
CA PRO A 30 10.39 7.97 0.90
C PRO A 30 8.95 7.48 0.91
N PHE A 31 8.49 6.89 2.01
CA PHE A 31 7.11 6.39 2.12
C PHE A 31 6.38 6.81 3.41
N LEU A 32 5.07 6.95 3.32
CA LEU A 32 4.14 7.06 4.45
C LEU A 32 3.15 5.91 4.36
N VAL A 33 3.15 5.04 5.37
CA VAL A 33 2.19 3.94 5.51
C VAL A 33 1.21 4.32 6.61
N ALA A 34 -0.07 4.45 6.28
CA ALA A 34 -1.17 4.66 7.21
C ALA A 34 -2.08 3.42 7.19
N LEU A 35 -1.70 2.39 7.94
CA LEU A 35 -2.39 1.11 8.01
C LEU A 35 -2.73 0.77 9.46
N LYS A 36 -3.73 -0.06 9.68
CA LYS A 36 -3.95 -0.64 11.00
C LYS A 36 -2.84 -1.64 11.35
N PRO A 37 -2.59 -1.89 12.66
CA PRO A 37 -1.78 -3.02 13.07
C PRO A 37 -2.27 -4.32 12.41
N PRO A 38 -1.35 -5.19 11.96
CA PRO A 38 -1.71 -6.48 11.38
C PRO A 38 -2.57 -7.34 12.31
N MET A 39 -3.29 -8.31 11.73
CA MET A 39 -4.16 -9.22 12.47
C MET A 39 -3.44 -9.85 13.67
N GLY A 40 -4.04 -9.73 14.86
CA GLY A 40 -3.50 -10.27 16.11
C GLY A 40 -2.43 -9.41 16.78
N ALA A 41 -2.01 -8.28 16.18
CA ALA A 41 -1.04 -7.37 16.76
C ALA A 41 -1.70 -6.18 17.47
N LYS A 42 -1.05 -5.69 18.53
CA LYS A 42 -1.50 -4.48 19.23
C LYS A 42 -1.02 -3.19 18.56
N THR A 43 0.18 -3.21 17.97
CA THR A 43 0.81 -2.04 17.34
C THR A 43 1.58 -2.44 16.08
N ILE A 44 1.86 -1.49 15.19
CA ILE A 44 2.66 -1.74 13.99
C ILE A 44 4.09 -2.16 14.37
N GLU A 45 4.69 -1.48 15.34
CA GLU A 45 6.08 -1.66 15.74
C GLU A 45 6.37 -3.10 16.16
N SER A 46 5.40 -3.74 16.83
CA SER A 46 5.49 -5.15 17.25
C SER A 46 5.51 -6.17 16.09
N THR A 47 5.22 -5.72 14.87
CA THR A 47 5.14 -6.57 13.66
C THR A 47 6.22 -6.29 12.64
N LEU A 48 7.10 -5.32 12.90
CA LEU A 48 8.14 -4.96 11.95
C LEU A 48 9.16 -6.09 11.78
N PRO A 49 9.74 -6.24 10.58
CA PRO A 49 10.89 -7.11 10.37
C PRO A 49 12.07 -6.69 11.27
N GLU A 50 12.95 -7.63 11.58
CA GLU A 50 14.14 -7.36 12.38
C GLU A 50 15.02 -6.27 11.73
N GLY A 51 15.48 -5.33 12.56
CA GLY A 51 16.27 -4.18 12.14
C GLY A 51 15.52 -3.15 11.28
N PHE A 52 14.25 -3.36 10.92
CA PHE A 52 13.53 -2.48 10.00
C PHE A 52 13.40 -1.06 10.55
N GLN A 53 13.11 -0.91 11.84
CA GLN A 53 12.96 0.41 12.46
C GLN A 53 14.25 1.23 12.46
N GLU A 54 15.41 0.58 12.47
CA GLU A 54 16.71 1.25 12.37
C GLU A 54 16.97 1.72 10.93
N ARG A 55 16.61 0.89 9.94
CA ARG A 55 16.71 1.24 8.51
C ARG A 55 15.69 2.29 8.07
N LEU A 56 14.56 2.37 8.76
CA LEU A 56 13.50 3.35 8.50
C LEU A 56 13.93 4.81 8.79
N LYS A 57 14.97 5.02 9.61
CA LYS A 57 15.42 6.35 10.08
C LYS A 57 15.71 7.29 8.89
N GLY A 58 14.74 8.16 8.58
CA GLY A 58 14.82 9.16 7.52
C GLY A 58 14.17 8.77 6.18
N SER A 59 13.76 7.51 6.02
CA SER A 59 13.28 6.97 4.75
C SER A 59 11.78 6.64 4.75
N GLY A 60 11.11 6.62 5.91
CA GLY A 60 9.66 6.44 5.93
C GLY A 60 8.99 6.69 7.27
N ILE A 61 7.66 6.78 7.22
CA ILE A 61 6.78 6.97 8.38
C ILE A 61 5.76 5.83 8.38
N LEU A 62 5.59 5.19 9.54
CA LEU A 62 4.54 4.21 9.77
C LEU A 62 3.55 4.79 10.79
N HIS A 63 2.28 4.83 10.43
CA HIS A 63 1.20 5.38 11.26
C HIS A 63 0.08 4.34 11.40
N GLY A 64 -0.19 3.95 12.65
CA GLY A 64 -1.18 2.92 13.00
C GLY A 64 -2.64 3.35 12.95
N GLY A 65 -2.90 4.60 12.55
CA GLY A 65 -4.20 5.25 12.71
C GLY A 65 -4.79 5.79 11.42
N TRP A 66 -5.92 6.45 11.56
CA TRP A 66 -6.57 7.16 10.45
C TRP A 66 -5.78 8.42 10.07
N VAL A 67 -5.88 8.80 8.79
CA VAL A 67 -5.28 10.00 8.22
C VAL A 67 -6.27 10.74 7.32
N LEU A 68 -6.06 12.03 7.11
CA LEU A 68 -6.78 12.84 6.12
C LEU A 68 -6.29 12.49 4.70
N GLN A 69 -6.70 11.32 4.20
CA GLN A 69 -6.25 10.72 2.93
C GLN A 69 -6.28 11.71 1.77
N GLN A 70 -7.41 12.39 1.58
CA GLN A 70 -7.60 13.42 0.54
C GLN A 70 -6.54 14.53 0.58
N LEU A 71 -6.17 15.01 1.77
CA LEU A 71 -5.18 16.08 1.89
C LEU A 71 -3.78 15.57 1.57
N ILE A 72 -3.46 14.34 1.97
CA ILE A 72 -2.18 13.71 1.65
C ILE A 72 -2.06 13.49 0.14
N LEU A 73 -3.10 12.92 -0.49
CA LEU A 73 -3.12 12.65 -1.93
C LEU A 73 -2.96 13.92 -2.79
N ARG A 74 -3.44 15.07 -2.30
CA ARG A 74 -3.28 16.36 -3.01
C ARG A 74 -1.88 16.96 -2.87
N HIS A 75 -1.03 16.42 -2.01
CA HIS A 75 0.31 16.94 -1.79
C HIS A 75 1.23 16.56 -2.94
N ARG A 76 1.91 17.55 -3.55
CA ARG A 76 2.73 17.38 -4.76
C ARG A 76 3.87 16.36 -4.63
N SER A 77 4.33 16.07 -3.40
CA SER A 77 5.37 15.07 -3.18
C SER A 77 4.89 13.62 -3.32
N ILE A 78 3.58 13.37 -3.30
CA ILE A 78 3.01 12.02 -3.47
C ILE A 78 3.03 11.69 -4.96
N GLY A 79 3.88 10.73 -5.33
CA GLY A 79 3.98 10.22 -6.69
C GLY A 79 3.25 8.89 -6.88
N TYR A 80 3.11 8.12 -5.80
CA TYR A 80 2.50 6.80 -5.81
C TYR A 80 1.49 6.66 -4.68
N PHE A 81 0.34 6.07 -4.97
CA PHE A 81 -0.64 5.66 -3.97
C PHE A 81 -0.87 4.16 -4.01
N VAL A 82 -0.44 3.47 -2.94
CA VAL A 82 -0.72 2.06 -2.71
C VAL A 82 -2.06 1.95 -2.00
N THR A 83 -3.03 1.33 -2.65
CA THR A 83 -4.42 1.27 -2.19
C THR A 83 -4.98 -0.15 -2.25
N HIS A 84 -5.88 -0.46 -1.32
CA HIS A 84 -6.65 -1.71 -1.33
C HIS A 84 -7.79 -1.69 -2.34
N CYS A 85 -7.94 -0.64 -3.15
CA CYS A 85 -8.91 -0.53 -4.25
C CYS A 85 -10.38 -0.43 -3.80
N GLY A 86 -10.62 0.05 -2.58
CA GLY A 86 -11.97 0.46 -2.16
C GLY A 86 -12.45 1.66 -2.98
N SER A 87 -13.74 1.68 -3.32
CA SER A 87 -14.30 2.68 -4.24
C SER A 87 -14.08 4.12 -3.78
N GLY A 88 -14.18 4.40 -2.47
CA GLY A 88 -13.90 5.72 -1.92
C GLY A 88 -12.44 6.13 -2.07
N SER A 89 -11.50 5.22 -1.79
CA SER A 89 -10.07 5.50 -2.01
C SER A 89 -9.74 5.70 -3.49
N LEU A 90 -10.39 4.97 -4.40
CA LEU A 90 -10.18 5.13 -5.85
C LEU A 90 -10.70 6.47 -6.36
N GLU A 91 -11.88 6.90 -5.90
CA GLU A 91 -12.44 8.22 -6.25
C GLU A 91 -11.48 9.35 -5.86
N GLU A 92 -10.95 9.32 -4.63
CA GLU A 92 -9.96 10.31 -4.16
C GLU A 92 -8.65 10.26 -4.94
N ALA A 93 -8.25 9.06 -5.38
CA ALA A 93 -7.00 8.86 -6.09
C ALA A 93 -7.06 9.24 -7.57
N MET A 94 -8.22 9.13 -8.22
CA MET A 94 -8.36 9.55 -9.62
C MET A 94 -8.10 11.04 -9.84
N VAL A 95 -8.31 11.86 -8.81
CA VAL A 95 -8.11 13.32 -8.87
C VAL A 95 -6.75 13.78 -8.33
N SER A 96 -5.91 12.88 -7.82
CA SER A 96 -4.63 13.22 -7.19
C SER A 96 -3.46 13.32 -8.18
N GLY A 97 -3.57 12.66 -9.34
CA GLY A 97 -2.51 12.60 -10.35
C GLY A 97 -1.33 11.70 -9.98
N CYS A 98 -1.44 10.90 -8.92
CA CYS A 98 -0.43 9.90 -8.56
C CYS A 98 -0.62 8.59 -9.32
N GLN A 99 0.47 7.84 -9.53
CA GLN A 99 0.41 6.48 -10.05
C GLN A 99 -0.24 5.56 -9.00
N LEU A 100 -1.27 4.81 -9.41
CA LEU A 100 -1.95 3.88 -8.52
C LEU A 100 -1.24 2.53 -8.49
N VAL A 101 -0.98 2.03 -7.29
CA VAL A 101 -0.47 0.69 -7.04
C VAL A 101 -1.57 -0.09 -6.33
N LEU A 102 -2.14 -1.05 -7.05
CA LEU A 102 -3.40 -1.68 -6.70
C LEU A 102 -3.11 -2.99 -5.96
N LEU A 103 -3.48 -3.03 -4.67
CA LEU A 103 -3.31 -4.19 -3.81
C LEU A 103 -4.66 -4.64 -3.25
N PRO A 104 -5.59 -5.15 -4.08
CA PRO A 104 -6.95 -5.45 -3.65
C PRO A 104 -6.95 -6.50 -2.53
N HIS A 105 -7.79 -6.32 -1.52
CA HIS A 105 -7.85 -7.24 -0.38
C HIS A 105 -9.00 -8.24 -0.51
N VAL A 106 -10.23 -7.77 -0.63
CA VAL A 106 -11.45 -8.62 -0.59
C VAL A 106 -12.54 -8.14 -1.55
N GLY A 107 -13.44 -9.06 -1.92
CA GLY A 107 -14.69 -8.72 -2.60
C GLY A 107 -14.53 -7.93 -3.90
N ASP A 108 -15.30 -6.84 -3.98
CA ASP A 108 -15.38 -5.91 -5.10
C ASP A 108 -14.06 -5.21 -5.43
N GLN A 109 -13.17 -5.04 -4.45
CA GLN A 109 -11.85 -4.45 -4.64
C GLN A 109 -11.04 -5.15 -5.74
N LYS A 110 -11.19 -6.47 -5.89
CA LYS A 110 -10.52 -7.25 -6.94
C LYS A 110 -11.04 -6.88 -8.34
N ILE A 111 -12.34 -6.63 -8.45
CA ILE A 111 -12.96 -6.18 -9.71
C ILE A 111 -12.50 -4.76 -10.01
N ASN A 112 -12.49 -3.90 -8.99
CA ASN A 112 -11.99 -2.53 -9.12
C ASN A 112 -10.53 -2.52 -9.58
N ALA A 113 -9.65 -3.33 -8.97
CA ALA A 113 -8.25 -3.39 -9.37
C ALA A 113 -8.07 -3.78 -10.85
N ARG A 114 -8.80 -4.80 -11.31
CA ARG A 114 -8.78 -5.26 -12.70
C ARG A 114 -9.31 -4.21 -13.68
N LEU A 115 -10.38 -3.51 -13.32
CA LEU A 115 -10.91 -2.40 -14.11
C LEU A 115 -9.87 -1.27 -14.23
N MET A 116 -9.27 -0.87 -13.11
CA MET A 116 -8.32 0.23 -13.04
C MET A 116 -7.01 -0.09 -13.78
N ALA A 117 -6.46 -1.30 -13.63
CA ALA A 117 -5.21 -1.70 -14.29
C ALA A 117 -5.42 -2.14 -15.76
N GLY A 118 -6.46 -2.91 -16.03
CA GLY A 118 -6.70 -3.52 -17.34
C GLY A 118 -7.37 -2.57 -18.33
N ASP A 119 -8.60 -2.16 -18.01
CA ASP A 119 -9.44 -1.42 -18.95
C ASP A 119 -9.07 0.06 -18.98
N LEU A 120 -8.93 0.69 -17.81
CA LEU A 120 -8.63 2.12 -17.69
C LEU A 120 -7.13 2.42 -17.77
N LYS A 121 -6.28 1.45 -17.45
CA LYS A 121 -4.81 1.58 -17.46
C LYS A 121 -4.28 2.75 -16.63
N ILE A 122 -4.92 3.03 -15.50
CA ILE A 122 -4.56 4.11 -14.58
C ILE A 122 -3.81 3.63 -13.33
N GLY A 123 -3.46 2.35 -13.27
CA GLY A 123 -2.74 1.76 -12.15
C GLY A 123 -2.03 0.45 -12.50
N VAL A 124 -1.17 0.00 -11.59
CA VAL A 124 -0.46 -1.29 -11.69
C VAL A 124 -0.94 -2.18 -10.56
N GLU A 125 -1.54 -3.32 -10.89
CA GLU A 125 -1.89 -4.34 -9.91
C GLU A 125 -0.64 -5.11 -9.45
N VAL A 126 -0.48 -5.25 -8.14
CA VAL A 126 0.60 -6.02 -7.54
C VAL A 126 0.35 -7.50 -7.82
N GLU A 127 1.33 -8.15 -8.44
CA GLU A 127 1.31 -9.58 -8.74
C GLU A 127 1.20 -10.39 -7.44
N LYS A 128 0.39 -11.46 -7.47
CA LYS A 128 0.17 -12.38 -6.36
C LYS A 128 0.31 -13.80 -6.85
N GLY A 129 0.74 -14.71 -5.98
CA GLY A 129 0.77 -16.14 -6.26
C GLY A 129 -0.64 -16.66 -6.56
N ASP A 130 -0.77 -17.47 -7.61
CA ASP A 130 -2.06 -17.98 -8.08
C ASP A 130 -2.73 -18.94 -7.07
N GLU A 131 -1.92 -19.66 -6.29
CA GLU A 131 -2.40 -20.70 -5.37
C GLU A 131 -2.72 -20.17 -3.96
N ASP A 132 -1.88 -19.27 -3.44
CA ASP A 132 -1.96 -18.79 -2.05
C ASP A 132 -2.50 -17.34 -1.95
N GLY A 133 -2.56 -16.62 -3.07
CA GLY A 133 -3.02 -15.23 -3.14
C GLY A 133 -2.11 -14.25 -2.40
N VAL A 134 -0.84 -14.62 -2.16
CA VAL A 134 0.12 -13.78 -1.43
C VAL A 134 1.02 -13.02 -2.40
N PHE A 135 1.49 -11.84 -1.99
CA PHE A 135 2.53 -11.10 -2.71
C PHE A 135 3.83 -11.10 -1.92
N THR A 136 4.94 -10.88 -2.62
CA THR A 136 6.26 -10.66 -2.05
C THR A 136 6.65 -9.19 -2.09
N LYS A 137 7.68 -8.83 -1.34
CA LYS A 137 8.34 -7.52 -1.37
C LYS A 137 8.83 -7.15 -2.78
N TYR A 138 9.20 -8.13 -3.59
CA TYR A 138 9.65 -7.90 -4.97
C TYR A 138 8.48 -7.50 -5.86
N ASP A 139 7.30 -8.09 -5.67
CA ASP A 139 6.09 -7.76 -6.43
C ASP A 139 5.64 -6.32 -6.13
N VAL A 140 5.66 -5.95 -4.85
CA VAL A 140 5.38 -4.58 -4.40
C VAL A 140 6.37 -3.59 -4.99
N CYS A 141 7.68 -3.86 -4.89
CA CYS A 141 8.72 -2.99 -5.42
C CYS A 141 8.61 -2.82 -6.94
N LYS A 142 8.35 -3.91 -7.67
CA LYS A 142 8.15 -3.93 -9.13
C LYS A 142 6.94 -3.09 -9.53
N ALA A 143 5.83 -3.17 -8.79
CA ALA A 143 4.62 -2.41 -9.10
C ALA A 143 4.78 -0.90 -8.88
N VAL A 144 5.59 -0.49 -7.90
CA VAL A 144 5.90 0.93 -7.65
C VAL A 144 6.93 1.48 -8.64
N SER A 145 7.74 0.62 -9.27
CA SER A 145 8.85 1.03 -10.14
C SER A 145 8.51 1.01 -11.65
N ARG A 146 7.23 0.84 -12.00
CA ARG A 146 6.70 0.84 -13.37
C ARG A 146 5.96 2.13 -13.67
#